data_AF-A0A9E1NHF5-F1
#
_entry.id   AF-A0A9E1NHF5-F1
#
_cell.length_a   1.000
_cell.length_b   1.000
_cell.length_c   1.000
_cell.angle_alpha   90.00
_cell.angle_beta   90.00
_cell.angle_gamma   90.00
#
_symmetry.space_group_name_H-M   'P 1'
#
loop_
_entity.id
_entity.type
_entity.pdbx_description
1 polymer ?
#
loop_
_entity_poly.entity_id
_entity_poly.type
_entity_poly.pdbx_seq_one_letter_code
_entity_poly.pdbx_strand_id
1 'polypeptide(L)'
;MEKPKRISFSKKLIDRVGNPLDWSTVDKCLVIICFWMLIAPLASLFFHHFINYPAKVPFFDPVVMKKVIPIGWGFGVVWSILLVVGLKLRHHRSENRTFVYVTVVLWWAEEAIAAICLGPLTTPGVDRFLFPNQSGNRRVRFYALTPNRTCFQKDQKSH
;
A
#
# COMPACT_ATOMS: atom_id res chain seq x y z
N MET A 1 51.03 -27.01 6.40
CA MET A 1 49.70 -27.23 5.77
C MET A 1 48.86 -25.98 5.98
N GLU A 2 48.88 -25.06 5.02
CA GLU A 2 48.05 -23.85 5.06
C GLU A 2 46.61 -24.19 4.66
N LYS A 3 45.64 -23.84 5.51
CA LYS A 3 44.21 -24.03 5.20
C LYS A 3 43.80 -23.02 4.12
N PRO A 4 43.17 -23.47 3.00
CA PRO A 4 42.71 -22.56 1.97
C PRO A 4 41.63 -21.64 2.54
N LYS A 5 41.96 -20.35 2.62
CA LYS A 5 41.07 -19.27 3.06
C LYS A 5 39.95 -19.14 2.03
N ARG A 6 38.78 -19.74 2.30
CA ARG A 6 37.58 -19.59 1.46
C ARG A 6 37.24 -18.10 1.38
N ILE A 7 37.61 -17.49 0.25
CA ILE A 7 37.19 -16.13 -0.07
C ILE A 7 35.68 -16.20 -0.26
N SER A 8 34.95 -15.54 0.64
CA SER A 8 33.50 -15.51 0.62
C SER A 8 33.00 -14.95 -0.71
N PHE A 9 32.03 -15.63 -1.34
CA PHE A 9 31.42 -15.23 -2.60
C PHE A 9 30.87 -13.79 -2.54
N SER A 10 30.48 -13.35 -1.33
CA SER A 10 30.07 -11.97 -1.04
C SER A 10 31.16 -10.95 -1.34
N LYS A 11 32.43 -11.23 -0.99
CA LYS A 11 33.54 -10.33 -1.32
C LYS A 11 33.77 -10.23 -2.81
N LYS A 12 33.68 -11.36 -3.52
CA LYS A 12 33.83 -11.41 -4.98
C LYS A 12 32.68 -10.68 -5.71
N LEU A 13 31.48 -10.68 -5.13
CA LEU A 13 30.36 -9.87 -5.60
C LEU A 13 30.57 -8.39 -5.30
N ILE A 14 30.96 -8.03 -4.07
CA ILE A 14 31.23 -6.64 -3.65
C ILE A 14 32.34 -6.02 -4.51
N ASP A 15 33.44 -6.73 -4.72
CA ASP A 15 34.57 -6.27 -5.54
C ASP A 15 34.18 -6.10 -7.02
N ARG A 16 33.20 -6.88 -7.50
CA ARG A 16 32.69 -6.80 -8.88
C ARG A 16 31.63 -5.73 -9.07
N VAL A 17 30.92 -5.41 -7.99
CA VAL A 17 29.90 -4.35 -7.89
C VAL A 17 30.58 -2.99 -7.82
N GLY A 18 31.79 -2.91 -7.25
CA GLY A 18 32.53 -1.66 -7.12
C GLY A 18 31.91 -0.72 -6.09
N ASN A 19 32.50 0.45 -5.91
CA ASN A 19 32.00 1.45 -4.99
C ASN A 19 30.67 2.02 -5.51
N PRO A 20 29.55 1.90 -4.78
CA PRO A 20 28.24 2.38 -5.22
C PRO A 20 28.20 3.91 -5.40
N LEU A 21 29.15 4.64 -4.81
CA LEU A 21 29.28 6.08 -4.98
C LEU A 21 29.63 6.45 -6.44
N ASP A 22 30.43 5.62 -7.10
CA ASP A 22 30.96 5.85 -8.46
C ASP A 22 30.02 5.36 -9.56
N TRP A 23 28.88 4.79 -9.19
CA TRP A 23 27.90 4.31 -10.16
C TRP A 23 27.25 5.44 -10.94
N SER A 24 26.91 5.13 -12.20
CA SER A 24 26.10 6.03 -13.02
C SER A 24 24.77 6.33 -12.32
N THR A 25 24.25 7.54 -12.50
CA THR A 25 22.96 7.92 -11.90
C THR A 25 21.83 6.99 -12.36
N VAL A 26 21.91 6.46 -13.59
CA VAL A 26 20.96 5.48 -14.13
C VAL A 26 21.02 4.16 -13.36
N ASP A 27 22.22 3.65 -13.05
CA ASP A 27 22.36 2.42 -12.25
C ASP A 27 21.80 2.61 -10.83
N LYS A 28 22.04 3.77 -10.22
CA LYS A 28 21.46 4.12 -8.91
C LYS A 28 19.93 4.12 -8.95
N CYS A 29 19.33 4.75 -9.97
CA CYS A 29 17.89 4.73 -10.19
C CYS A 29 17.35 3.31 -10.42
N LEU A 30 18.04 2.49 -11.23
CA LEU A 30 17.64 1.11 -11.49
C LEU A 30 17.61 0.25 -10.22
N VAL A 31 18.57 0.43 -9.31
CA VAL A 31 18.56 -0.30 -8.03
C VAL A 31 17.36 0.10 -7.18
N ILE A 32 17.01 1.39 -7.14
CA ILE A 32 15.81 1.86 -6.43
C ILE A 32 14.55 1.25 -7.07
N ILE A 33 14.44 1.26 -8.40
CA ILE A 33 13.30 0.67 -9.12
C ILE A 33 13.22 -0.83 -8.83
N CYS A 34 14.32 -1.57 -8.90
CA CYS A 34 14.37 -3.00 -8.57
C CYS A 34 13.92 -3.28 -7.15
N PHE A 35 14.36 -2.47 -6.19
CA PHE A 35 13.95 -2.59 -4.79
C PHE A 35 12.43 -2.40 -4.64
N TRP A 36 11.87 -1.42 -5.33
CA TRP A 36 10.42 -1.19 -5.34
C TRP A 36 9.62 -2.28 -6.03
N MET A 37 10.12 -2.81 -7.14
CA MET A 37 9.52 -3.95 -7.82
C MET A 37 9.48 -5.21 -6.93
N LEU A 38 10.36 -5.31 -5.92
CA LEU A 38 10.34 -6.39 -4.94
C LEU A 38 9.36 -6.11 -3.79
N ILE A 39 9.27 -4.85 -3.34
CA ILE A 39 8.39 -4.46 -2.23
C ILE A 39 6.92 -4.39 -2.66
N ALA A 40 6.63 -3.82 -3.83
CA ALA A 40 5.26 -3.64 -4.33
C ALA A 40 4.41 -4.93 -4.33
N PRO A 41 4.87 -6.08 -4.86
CA PRO A 41 4.08 -7.32 -4.82
C PRO A 41 3.93 -7.85 -3.39
N LEU A 42 4.94 -7.68 -2.53
CA LEU A 42 4.85 -8.06 -1.12
C LEU A 42 3.79 -7.23 -0.40
N ALA A 43 3.77 -5.91 -0.60
CA ALA A 43 2.75 -5.02 -0.07
C ALA A 43 1.35 -5.39 -0.59
N SER A 44 1.21 -5.70 -1.88
CA SER A 44 -0.04 -6.16 -2.48
C SER A 44 -0.55 -7.45 -1.83
N LEU A 45 0.33 -8.42 -1.57
CA LEU A 45 -0.02 -9.65 -0.84
C LEU A 45 -0.50 -9.35 0.59
N PHE A 46 0.18 -8.45 1.31
CA PHE A 46 -0.26 -8.03 2.63
C PHE A 46 -1.64 -7.36 2.59
N PHE A 47 -1.89 -6.45 1.64
CA PHE A 47 -3.21 -5.82 1.49
C PHE A 47 -4.30 -6.83 1.15
N HIS A 48 -4.03 -7.81 0.28
CA HIS A 48 -4.97 -8.90 0.02
C HIS A 48 -5.25 -9.74 1.27
N HIS A 49 -4.23 -10.03 2.09
CA HIS A 49 -4.41 -10.72 3.36
C HIS A 49 -5.30 -9.92 4.32
N PHE A 50 -5.07 -8.61 4.46
CA PHE A 50 -5.88 -7.77 5.35
C PHE A 50 -7.32 -7.63 4.91
N ILE A 51 -7.60 -7.58 3.60
CA ILE A 51 -8.97 -7.57 3.07
C ILE A 51 -9.72 -8.86 3.43
N ASN A 52 -9.04 -10.01 3.42
CA ASN A 52 -9.65 -11.30 3.74
C ASN A 52 -9.82 -11.53 5.25
N TYR A 53 -9.01 -10.86 6.08
CA TYR A 53 -9.04 -10.97 7.54
C TYR A 53 -9.20 -9.60 8.23
N PRO A 54 -10.31 -8.88 7.98
CA PRO A 54 -10.50 -7.52 8.50
C PRO A 54 -10.52 -7.47 10.03
N ALA A 55 -10.90 -8.57 10.68
CA ALA A 55 -10.90 -8.68 12.15
C ALA A 55 -9.51 -8.51 12.78
N LYS A 56 -8.41 -8.75 12.05
CA LYS A 56 -7.04 -8.58 12.55
C LYS A 56 -6.58 -7.13 12.50
N VAL A 57 -7.17 -6.29 11.65
CA VAL A 57 -6.73 -4.90 11.44
C VAL A 57 -7.96 -3.98 11.33
N PRO A 58 -8.61 -3.65 12.45
CA PRO A 58 -9.87 -2.90 12.45
C PRO A 58 -9.73 -1.45 11.98
N PHE A 59 -8.51 -0.96 11.84
CA PHE A 59 -8.21 0.42 11.41
C PHE A 59 -8.35 0.61 9.90
N PHE A 60 -8.25 -0.45 9.09
CA PHE A 60 -8.33 -0.33 7.65
C PHE A 60 -9.75 -0.58 7.15
N ASP A 61 -10.30 0.38 6.39
CA ASP A 61 -11.56 0.17 5.68
C ASP A 61 -11.32 -0.72 4.43
N PRO A 62 -11.89 -1.94 4.38
CA PRO A 62 -11.75 -2.83 3.23
C PRO A 62 -12.31 -2.23 1.93
N VAL A 63 -13.25 -1.29 2.00
CA VAL A 63 -13.81 -0.61 0.83
C VAL A 63 -12.76 0.31 0.18
N VAL A 64 -12.06 1.10 0.98
CA VAL A 64 -10.98 1.97 0.50
C VAL A 64 -9.82 1.13 -0.02
N MET A 65 -9.42 0.06 0.68
CA MET A 65 -8.34 -0.83 0.23
C MET A 65 -8.63 -1.44 -1.14
N LYS A 66 -9.86 -1.89 -1.40
CA LYS A 66 -10.27 -2.41 -2.71
C LYS A 66 -10.12 -1.40 -3.85
N LYS A 67 -10.26 -0.10 -3.57
CA LYS A 67 -10.05 0.97 -4.56
C LYS A 67 -8.58 1.32 -4.75
N VAL A 68 -7.77 1.20 -3.70
CA VAL A 68 -6.33 1.53 -3.74
C VAL A 68 -5.52 0.45 -4.44
N ILE A 69 -5.88 -0.83 -4.30
CA ILE A 69 -5.18 -1.95 -4.97
C ILE A 69 -4.99 -1.77 -6.49
N PRO A 70 -6.05 -1.49 -7.29
CA PRO A 70 -5.87 -1.32 -8.74
C PRO A 70 -5.00 -0.10 -9.09
N ILE A 71 -5.02 0.96 -8.26
CA ILE A 71 -4.14 2.12 -8.43
C ILE A 71 -2.68 1.69 -8.22
N GLY A 72 -2.39 0.93 -7.16
CA GLY A 72 -1.06 0.37 -6.90
C GLY A 72 -0.56 -0.55 -8.03
N TRP A 73 -1.44 -1.37 -8.62
CA TRP A 73 -1.10 -2.15 -9.81
C TRP A 73 -0.74 -1.27 -11.01
N GLY A 74 -1.46 -0.17 -11.21
CA GLY A 74 -1.15 0.84 -12.22
C GLY A 74 0.27 1.38 -12.06
N PHE A 75 0.65 1.78 -10.84
CA PHE A 75 2.02 2.18 -10.52
C PHE A 75 3.03 1.08 -10.80
N GLY A 76 2.74 -0.16 -10.41
CA GLY A 76 3.61 -1.30 -10.70
C GLY A 76 3.90 -1.49 -12.21
N VAL A 77 2.90 -1.27 -13.07
CA VAL A 77 3.09 -1.30 -14.53
C VAL A 77 3.99 -0.16 -14.99
N VAL A 78 3.78 1.06 -14.50
CA VAL A 78 4.62 2.23 -14.85
C VAL A 78 6.07 2.01 -14.41
N TRP A 79 6.29 1.51 -13.19
CA TRP A 79 7.62 1.14 -12.68
C TRP A 79 8.29 0.04 -13.51
N SER A 80 7.53 -0.95 -13.95
CA SER A 80 8.02 -2.00 -14.85
C SER A 80 8.49 -1.43 -16.19
N ILE A 81 7.74 -0.48 -16.76
CA ILE A 81 8.13 0.21 -18.00
C ILE A 81 9.41 1.01 -17.78
N LEU A 82 9.50 1.77 -16.68
CA LEU A 82 10.71 2.51 -16.32
C LEU A 82 11.92 1.60 -16.14
N LEU A 83 11.74 0.42 -15.55
CA LEU A 83 12.80 -0.58 -15.41
C LEU A 83 13.31 -1.03 -16.78
N VAL A 84 12.42 -1.40 -17.70
CA VAL A 84 12.80 -1.83 -19.07
C VAL A 84 13.48 -0.68 -19.83
N VAL A 85 12.96 0.54 -19.73
CA VAL A 85 13.55 1.74 -20.35
C VAL A 85 14.93 2.03 -19.76
N GLY A 86 15.09 1.96 -18.44
CA GLY A 86 16.36 2.15 -17.76
C GLY A 86 17.39 1.09 -18.15
N LEU A 87 16.98 -0.18 -18.29
CA LEU A 87 17.84 -1.26 -18.77
C LEU A 87 18.28 -1.04 -20.23
N LYS A 88 17.39 -0.56 -21.10
CA LYS A 88 17.75 -0.18 -22.48
C LYS A 88 18.70 1.01 -22.52
N LEU A 89 18.45 2.03 -21.69
CA LEU A 89 19.29 3.22 -21.57
C LEU A 89 20.69 2.88 -21.09
N ARG A 90 20.80 1.95 -20.12
CA ARG A 90 22.08 1.44 -19.61
C ARG A 90 22.99 0.92 -20.73
N HIS A 91 22.42 0.32 -21.78
CA HIS A 91 23.19 -0.20 -22.90
C HIS A 91 23.60 0.89 -23.90
N HIS A 92 22.84 1.98 -24.02
CA HIS A 92 23.01 2.96 -25.10
C HIS A 92 23.74 4.24 -24.69
N ARG A 93 23.52 4.76 -23.47
CA ARG A 93 24.22 5.95 -22.90
C ARG A 93 23.90 6.05 -21.40
N SER A 94 24.94 6.11 -20.56
CA SER A 94 24.82 6.18 -19.10
C SER A 94 24.32 7.52 -18.55
N GLU A 95 24.31 8.59 -19.35
CA GLU A 95 23.91 9.93 -18.92
C GLU A 95 22.62 10.37 -19.61
N ASN A 96 21.47 10.02 -19.03
CA ASN A 96 20.18 10.52 -19.50
C ASN A 96 19.43 11.21 -18.36
N ARG A 97 19.59 12.53 -18.25
CA ARG A 97 19.01 13.35 -17.16
C ARG A 97 17.48 13.26 -17.11
N THR A 98 16.84 13.11 -18.26
CA THR A 98 15.37 12.99 -18.36
C THR A 98 14.85 11.76 -17.62
N PHE A 99 15.56 10.62 -17.70
CA PHE A 99 15.16 9.40 -17.01
C PHE A 99 15.17 9.56 -15.49
N VAL A 100 16.23 10.21 -14.97
CA VAL A 100 16.36 10.50 -13.54
C VAL A 100 15.25 11.44 -13.08
N TYR A 101 14.98 12.50 -13.84
CA TYR A 101 13.91 13.45 -13.52
C TYR A 101 12.53 12.79 -13.48
N VAL A 102 12.18 11.98 -14.49
CA VAL A 102 10.90 11.25 -14.52
C VAL A 102 10.78 10.30 -13.33
N THR A 103 11.86 9.60 -12.97
CA THR A 103 11.88 8.68 -11.82
C THR A 103 11.62 9.42 -10.51
N VAL A 104 12.26 10.59 -10.30
CA VAL A 104 12.07 11.40 -9.09
C VAL A 104 10.68 12.02 -9.04
N VAL A 105 10.14 12.51 -10.16
CA VAL A 105 8.78 13.06 -10.20
C VAL A 105 7.75 11.97 -9.92
N LEU A 106 7.92 10.79 -10.52
CA LEU A 106 7.03 9.66 -10.28
C LEU A 106 7.05 9.22 -8.82
N TRP A 107 8.24 9.20 -8.20
CA TRP A 107 8.41 8.93 -6.78
C TRP A 107 7.59 9.87 -5.90
N TRP A 108 7.74 11.18 -6.10
CA TRP A 108 7.00 12.16 -5.32
C TRP A 108 5.49 12.12 -5.59
N ALA A 109 5.08 11.80 -6.81
CA ALA A 109 3.68 11.62 -7.14
C ALA A 109 3.06 10.42 -6.40
N GLU A 110 3.79 9.31 -6.30
CA GLU A 110 3.36 8.13 -5.54
C GLU A 110 3.25 8.44 -4.04
N GLU A 111 4.25 9.10 -3.45
CA GLU A 111 4.20 9.53 -2.04
C GLU A 111 3.05 10.51 -1.76
N ALA A 112 2.79 11.45 -2.68
CA ALA A 112 1.67 12.38 -2.55
C ALA A 112 0.32 11.65 -2.58
N ILE A 113 0.15 10.68 -3.49
CA ILE A 113 -1.06 9.86 -3.57
C ILE A 113 -1.20 8.98 -2.34
N ALA A 114 -0.11 8.37 -1.89
CA ALA A 114 -0.09 7.59 -0.66
C ALA A 114 -0.52 8.44 0.53
N ALA A 115 0.03 9.65 0.71
CA ALA A 115 -0.35 10.56 1.78
C ALA A 115 -1.84 10.96 1.73
N ILE A 116 -2.36 11.27 0.54
CA ILE A 116 -3.77 11.61 0.34
C ILE A 116 -4.68 10.41 0.64
N CYS A 117 -4.28 9.19 0.26
CA CYS A 117 -5.06 7.98 0.52
C CYS A 117 -4.94 7.50 1.98
N LEU A 118 -3.79 7.69 2.62
CA LEU A 118 -3.50 7.19 3.97
C LEU A 118 -4.24 7.98 5.06
N GLY A 119 -4.52 9.27 4.83
CA GLY A 119 -5.31 10.10 5.75
C GLY A 119 -6.71 9.51 5.99
N PRO A 120 -7.52 9.29 4.93
CA PRO A 120 -8.80 8.59 5.03
C PRO A 120 -8.66 7.16 5.57
N LEU A 121 -7.58 6.43 5.25
CA LEU A 121 -7.34 5.07 5.75
C LEU A 121 -7.09 5.00 7.27
N THR A 122 -6.59 6.07 7.89
CA THR A 122 -6.21 6.07 9.32
C THR A 122 -7.23 6.78 10.22
N THR A 123 -8.23 7.45 9.65
CA THR A 123 -9.25 8.18 10.41
C THR A 123 -10.61 7.48 10.31
N PRO A 124 -10.96 6.57 11.25
CA PRO A 124 -12.26 5.92 11.23
C PRO A 124 -13.38 6.94 11.42
N GLY A 125 -14.20 7.17 10.37
CA GLY A 125 -15.37 8.05 10.43
C GLY A 125 -15.54 9.04 9.27
N VAL A 126 -14.54 9.21 8.40
CA VAL A 126 -14.60 10.17 7.27
C VAL A 126 -15.54 9.70 6.16
N ASP A 127 -15.86 8.40 6.09
CA ASP A 127 -16.81 7.85 5.09
C ASP A 127 -18.20 8.48 5.18
N ARG A 128 -18.56 8.99 6.38
CA ARG A 128 -19.82 9.71 6.61
C ARG A 128 -19.83 11.09 5.95
N PHE A 129 -18.66 11.66 5.64
CA PHE A 129 -18.50 13.02 5.12
C PHE A 129 -18.19 13.06 3.62
N LEU A 130 -17.39 12.10 3.10
CA LEU A 130 -17.00 12.07 1.67
C LEU A 130 -18.04 11.43 0.75
N PHE A 131 -18.95 10.60 1.27
CA PHE A 131 -20.01 9.97 0.47
C PHE A 131 -21.39 10.12 1.12
N PRO A 132 -21.93 11.36 1.22
CA PRO A 132 -23.26 11.59 1.80
C PRO A 132 -24.40 10.91 1.01
N ASN A 133 -24.14 10.48 -0.23
CA ASN A 133 -25.16 10.01 -1.17
C ASN A 133 -25.35 8.48 -1.24
N GLN A 134 -24.86 7.72 -0.24
CA GLN A 134 -25.12 6.28 -0.09
C GLN A 134 -26.14 5.96 1.02
N SER A 135 -26.94 6.95 1.41
CA SER A 135 -27.99 6.82 2.44
C SER A 135 -29.37 6.46 1.89
N GLY A 136 -29.50 6.13 0.59
CA GLY A 136 -30.79 5.86 -0.04
C GLY A 136 -31.44 4.50 0.28
N ASN A 137 -30.73 3.54 0.89
CA ASN A 137 -31.32 2.21 1.11
C ASN A 137 -30.72 1.42 2.30
N ARG A 138 -30.35 2.11 3.38
CA ARG A 138 -30.24 1.44 4.69
C ARG A 138 -31.38 1.93 5.55
N ARG A 139 -32.51 1.24 5.41
CA ARG A 139 -33.62 1.24 6.36
C ARG A 139 -33.03 0.79 7.69
N VAL A 140 -32.49 1.74 8.47
CA VAL A 140 -32.09 1.53 9.85
C VAL A 140 -33.36 1.13 10.56
N ARG A 141 -33.54 -0.17 10.74
CA ARG A 141 -34.54 -0.74 11.63
C ARG A 141 -34.06 -0.33 13.01
N PHE A 142 -34.43 0.88 13.44
CA PHE A 142 -34.44 1.24 14.84
C PHE A 142 -35.32 0.19 15.50
N TYR A 143 -34.70 -0.76 16.20
CA TYR A 143 -35.39 -1.50 17.23
C TYR A 143 -35.80 -0.44 18.25
N ALA A 144 -37.03 0.06 18.11
CA ALA A 144 -37.70 0.76 19.17
C ALA A 144 -37.60 -0.14 20.39
N LEU A 145 -36.85 0.31 21.39
CA LEU A 145 -36.98 -0.16 22.75
C LEU A 145 -38.45 0.03 23.12
N THR A 146 -39.25 -1.02 22.95
CA THR A 146 -40.57 -1.11 23.55
C THR A 146 -40.37 -1.05 25.06
N PRO A 147 -40.88 -0.01 25.75
CA PRO A 147 -40.89 -0.01 27.20
C PRO A 147 -41.84 -1.12 27.63
N ASN A 148 -41.29 -2.07 28.37
CA ASN A 148 -41.98 -3.17 29.01
C ASN A 148 -43.01 -2.59 30.00
N ARG A 149 -44.24 -2.31 29.53
CA ARG A 149 -45.38 -2.04 30.41
C ARG A 149 -45.81 -3.37 31.00
N THR A 150 -45.19 -3.77 32.11
CA THR A 150 -45.78 -4.73 33.03
C THR A 150 -47.02 -4.08 33.65
N CYS A 151 -48.19 -4.50 33.16
CA CYS A 151 -49.47 -4.20 33.78
C CYS A 151 -49.46 -4.66 35.24
N PHE A 152 -49.54 -3.69 36.14
CA PHE A 152 -49.90 -3.88 37.54
C PHE A 152 -51.38 -4.31 37.58
N GLN A 153 -51.64 -5.62 37.61
CA GLN A 153 -52.97 -6.15 37.87
C GLN A 153 -53.22 -6.04 39.38
N LYS A 154 -53.91 -4.97 39.77
CA LYS A 154 -54.33 -4.72 41.15
C LYS A 154 -55.52 -5.62 41.44
N ASP A 155 -55.28 -6.72 42.16
CA ASP A 155 -56.33 -7.53 42.76
C ASP A 155 -57.11 -6.68 43.77
N GLN A 156 -58.32 -6.29 43.38
CA GLN A 156 -59.32 -5.72 44.25
C GLN A 156 -60.51 -6.66 44.22
N LYS A 157 -60.51 -7.66 45.11
CA LYS A 157 -61.69 -8.47 45.38
C LYS A 157 -62.10 -8.25 46.84
N SER A 158 -63.05 -7.33 47.00
CA SER A 158 -63.97 -7.27 48.12
C SER A 158 -64.82 -8.54 48.13
N HIS A 159 -64.83 -9.25 49.25
CA HIS A 159 -66.02 -9.65 50.04
C HIS A 159 -65.62 -10.72 51.06
#